data_AF-A0A971P5Y8-F1
#
_entry.id   AF-A0A971P5Y8-F1
#
_cell.length_a   1.000
_cell.length_b   1.000
_cell.length_c   1.000
_cell.angle_alpha   90.00
_cell.angle_beta   90.00
_cell.angle_gamma   90.00
#
_symmetry.space_group_name_H-M   'P 1'
#
loop_
_entity.id
_entity.type
_entity.pdbx_description
1 polymer ?
#
loop_
_entity_poly.entity_id
_entity_poly.type
_entity_poly.pdbx_seq_one_letter_code
_entity_poly.pdbx_strand_id
1 'polypeptide(L)' 'MIKNAKKLEAFYNALDAQEHLSVKDAMAIFDLLHAEAVAVGAIHSGNMLEGIEVDIRIADAINRVGQ' A
#
# COMPACT_ATOMS: atom_id res chain seq x y z
N MET A 1 16.25 -8.37 -11.59
CA MET A 1 15.56 -9.68 -11.63
C MET A 1 16.00 -10.48 -10.42
N ILE A 2 15.06 -10.86 -9.54
CA ILE A 2 15.37 -11.57 -8.29
C ILE A 2 15.89 -12.96 -8.63
N LYS A 3 17.09 -13.30 -8.16
CA LYS A 3 17.81 -14.52 -8.54
C LYS A 3 17.28 -15.79 -7.86
N ASN A 4 16.48 -15.66 -6.80
CA ASN A 4 15.98 -16.81 -6.03
C ASN A 4 14.62 -16.52 -5.38
N ALA A 5 13.56 -16.58 -6.19
CA ALA A 5 12.19 -16.27 -5.77
C ALA A 5 11.71 -17.13 -4.59
N LYS A 6 12.08 -18.41 -4.54
CA LYS A 6 11.65 -19.33 -3.47
C LYS A 6 12.20 -18.98 -2.09
N LYS A 7 13.46 -18.56 -2.02
CA LYS A 7 14.06 -18.10 -0.74
C LYS A 7 13.43 -16.79 -0.26
N LEU A 8 13.08 -15.91 -1.20
CA LEU A 8 12.44 -14.65 -0.89
C LEU A 8 11.02 -14.87 -0.35
N GLU A 9 10.24 -15.72 -1.01
CA GLU A 9 8.90 -16.11 -0.58
C GLU A 9 8.91 -16.77 0.81
N ALA A 10 9.84 -17.70 1.05
CA ALA A 10 9.99 -18.32 2.37
C ALA A 10 10.38 -17.32 3.48
N PHE A 11 11.18 -16.31 3.15
CA PHE A 11 11.54 -15.23 4.08
C PHE A 11 10.32 -14.35 4.41
N TYR A 12 9.55 -13.91 3.40
CA TYR A 12 8.34 -13.12 3.64
C TYR A 12 7.29 -13.89 4.42
N ASN A 13 7.05 -15.16 4.08
CA ASN A 13 6.11 -16.00 4.84
C ASN A 13 6.54 -16.17 6.31
N ALA A 14 7.84 -16.26 6.59
CA ALA A 14 8.35 -16.35 7.95
C ALA A 14 8.26 -15.01 8.70
N LEU A 15 8.39 -13.89 7.98
CA LEU A 15 8.20 -12.55 8.52
C LEU A 15 6.72 -12.31 8.85
N ASP A 16 5.82 -12.61 7.93
CA ASP A 16 4.36 -12.50 8.12
C ASP A 16 3.86 -13.37 9.29
N ALA A 17 4.43 -14.56 9.46
CA ALA A 17 4.11 -15.44 10.58
C ALA A 17 4.63 -14.90 11.94
N GLN A 18 5.68 -14.09 11.95
CA GLN A 18 6.20 -13.43 13.16
C GLN A 18 5.48 -12.11 13.43
N GLU A 19 5.10 -11.39 12.38
CA GLU A 19 4.37 -10.12 12.41
C GLU A 19 2.85 -10.34 12.40
N HIS A 20 2.38 -11.31 13.20
CA HIS A 20 0.95 -11.60 13.34
C HIS A 20 0.24 -10.46 14.07
N LEU A 21 -0.12 -9.43 13.31
CA LEU A 21 -0.95 -8.33 13.76
C LEU A 21 -2.43 -8.74 13.60
N SER A 22 -3.22 -8.58 14.66
CA SER A 22 -4.66 -8.82 14.50
C SER A 22 -5.23 -7.78 13.54
N VAL A 23 -6.28 -8.15 12.78
CA VAL A 23 -6.94 -7.21 11.85
C VAL A 23 -7.36 -5.91 12.57
N LYS A 24 -7.78 -6.03 13.84
CA LYS A 24 -8.14 -4.88 14.68
C LYS A 24 -6.95 -3.98 14.96
N ASP A 25 -5.81 -4.55 15.32
CA ASP A 25 -4.60 -3.77 15.62
C ASP A 25 -4.02 -3.15 14.35
N ALA A 26 -4.07 -3.87 13.22
CA ALA A 26 -3.71 -3.36 11.91
C ALA A 26 -4.54 -2.14 11.53
N MET A 27 -5.86 -2.22 11.72
CA MET A 27 -6.78 -1.11 11.44
C MET A 27 -6.49 0.09 12.35
N ALA A 28 -6.23 -0.15 13.64
CA ALA A 28 -5.92 0.92 14.59
C ALA A 28 -4.61 1.65 14.24
N ILE A 29 -3.57 0.90 13.85
CA ILE A 29 -2.30 1.47 13.38
C ILE A 29 -2.53 2.28 12.11
N PHE A 30 -3.29 1.73 11.16
CA PHE A 30 -3.62 2.40 9.92
C PHE A 30 -4.33 3.74 10.15
N ASP A 31 -5.36 3.77 10.99
CA ASP A 31 -6.12 4.99 11.29
C ASP A 31 -5.22 6.08 11.91
N LEU A 32 -4.30 5.68 12.81
CA LEU A 32 -3.33 6.61 13.41
C LEU A 32 -2.37 7.18 12.37
N LEU A 33 -1.77 6.34 11.54
CA LEU A 33 -0.84 6.77 10.48
C LEU A 33 -1.54 7.64 9.44
N HIS A 34 -2.79 7.30 9.08
CA HIS A 34 -3.58 8.09 8.16
C HIS A 34 -3.90 9.48 8.73
N ALA A 35 -4.30 9.57 10.00
CA ALA A 35 -4.56 10.84 10.66
C ALA A 35 -3.30 11.72 10.71
N GLU A 36 -2.13 11.13 11.01
CA GLU A 36 -0.84 11.83 10.97
C GLU A 36 -0.51 12.31 9.56
N ALA A 37 -0.64 11.45 8.54
CA ALA A 37 -0.36 11.77 7.16
C ALA A 37 -1.23 12.94 6.63
N VAL A 38 -2.49 13.00 7.04
CA VAL A 38 -3.38 14.14 6.77
C VAL A 38 -2.92 15.39 7.52
N ALA A 39 -2.55 15.26 8.80
CA ALA A 39 -2.10 16.39 9.62
C ALA A 39 -0.81 17.05 9.10
N VAL A 40 0.13 16.25 8.58
CA VAL A 40 1.37 16.75 7.97
C VAL A 40 1.20 17.17 6.50
N GLY A 41 -0.01 17.03 5.94
CA GLY A 41 -0.31 17.38 4.56
C GLY A 41 0.32 16.45 3.52
N ALA A 42 0.79 15.26 3.93
CA ALA A 42 1.26 14.24 3.00
C ALA A 42 0.10 13.65 2.17
N ILE A 43 -1.09 13.60 2.77
CA ILE A 43 -2.34 13.21 2.12
C ILE A 43 -3.31 14.39 2.22
N HIS A 44 -3.97 14.71 1.11
CA HIS A 44 -4.78 15.92 0.97
C HIS A 44 -6.28 15.67 1.27
N SER A 45 -6.70 14.41 1.35
CA SER A 45 -8.08 14.00 1.54
C SER A 45 -8.24 13.15 2.81
N GLY A 46 -9.35 13.34 3.53
CA GLY A 46 -9.78 12.41 4.59
C GLY A 46 -10.28 11.07 4.03
N ASN A 47 -10.41 10.96 2.71
CA ASN A 47 -10.78 9.76 1.98
C ASN A 47 -9.61 9.30 1.10
N MET A 48 -8.98 8.18 1.45
CA MET A 48 -7.87 7.61 0.67
C MET A 48 -8.26 7.22 -0.76
N LEU A 49 -9.55 7.00 -1.03
CA LEU A 49 -10.04 6.68 -2.38
C LEU A 49 -10.27 7.93 -3.23
N GLU A 50 -10.21 9.11 -2.64
CA GLU A 50 -10.36 10.38 -3.35
C GLU A 50 -9.12 10.60 -4.23
N GLY A 51 -9.34 10.69 -5.54
CA GLY A 51 -8.26 10.83 -6.52
C GLY A 51 -7.76 9.52 -7.14
N ILE A 52 -8.03 8.36 -6.52
CA ILE A 52 -7.62 7.05 -7.07
C ILE A 52 -8.21 6.81 -8.46
N GLU A 53 -9.45 7.22 -8.70
CA GLU A 53 -10.06 7.10 -10.04
C GLU A 53 -9.27 7.86 -11.11
N VAL A 54 -8.75 9.05 -10.76
CA VAL A 54 -7.93 9.87 -11.65
C VAL A 54 -6.58 9.19 -11.89
N ASP A 55 -5.95 8.67 -10.84
CA ASP A 55 -4.67 7.97 -10.94
C ASP A 55 -4.77 6.70 -11.77
N ILE A 56 -5.85 5.91 -11.59
CA ILE A 56 -6.14 4.73 -12.43
C ILE A 56 -6.28 5.14 -13.90
N ARG A 57 -7.02 6.21 -14.18
CA ARG A 57 -7.20 6.71 -15.56
C ARG A 57 -5.88 7.18 -16.17
N ILE A 58 -5.00 7.81 -15.39
CA ILE A 58 -3.66 8.21 -15.84
C ILE A 58 -2.81 6.98 -16.13
N ALA A 59 -2.80 6.00 -15.23
CA ALA A 59 -2.06 4.74 -15.40
C ALA A 59 -2.52 3.98 -16.65
N ASP A 60 -3.83 3.89 -16.88
CA ASP A 60 -4.42 3.30 -18.09
C ASP A 60 -4.01 4.06 -19.36
N ALA A 61 -4.01 5.40 -19.32
CA ALA A 61 -3.59 6.20 -20.46
C ALA A 61 -2.10 5.99 -20.78
N ILE A 62 -1.23 5.94 -19.77
CA ILE A 62 0.21 5.66 -19.94
C ILE A 62 0.41 4.26 -20.54
N ASN A 63 -0.28 3.25 -20.02
CA ASN A 63 -0.18 1.88 -20.53
C ASN A 63 -0.64 1.75 -22.00
N ARG A 64 -1.61 2.57 -22.43
CA ARG A 64 -2.07 2.60 -23.84
C ARG A 64 -1.11 3.33 -24.78
N VAL A 65 -0.43 4.37 -24.31
CA VAL A 65 0.56 5.13 -25.12
C VAL A 65 1.88 4.35 -25.26
N GLY A 66 2.15 3.41 -24.35
CA GLY A 66 3.30 2.50 -24.43
C GLY A 66 3.11 1.29 -25.35
N GLN A 67 1.96 1.13 -26.02
CA GLN A 67 1.70 0.13 -27.06
C GLN A 67 1.93 0.69 -28.46
#